data_AF-A0A655FRS9-F1
#
_entry.id   AF-A0A655FRS9-F1
#
_cell.length_a   1.000
_cell.length_b   1.000
_cell.length_c   1.000
_cell.angle_alpha   90.00
_cell.angle_beta   90.00
_cell.angle_gamma   90.00
#
_symmetry.space_group_name_H-M   'P 1'
#
loop_
_entity.id
_entity.type
_entity.pdbx_description
1 polymer ?
#
loop_
_entity_poly.entity_id
_entity_poly.type
_entity_poly.pdbx_seq_one_letter_code
_entity_poly.pdbx_strand_id
1 'polypeptide(L)'
;MGYGRAGAVERTSASGDAGIDGIISQDPLGLDRIYVQAKRYAVDQTIGRPKIHEFAGALLGKQGDRGVYITTSSFSRGAREEAERINARIELIDGARLAELLVRYRVGVQAVQTVELLRLDEDFFDGL
;
A
#
# COMPACT_ATOMS: atom_id res chain seq x y z
N MET A 1 21.48 13.02 -23.39
CA MET A 1 21.10 13.23 -21.99
C MET A 1 19.61 12.97 -21.87
N GLY A 2 19.23 11.83 -21.28
CA GLY A 2 17.82 11.48 -21.05
C GLY A 2 17.68 11.00 -19.62
N TYR A 3 17.24 11.90 -18.74
CA TYR A 3 17.06 11.62 -17.32
C TYR A 3 15.71 10.92 -17.09
N GLY A 4 15.73 9.82 -16.34
CA GLY A 4 14.66 9.41 -15.45
C GLY A 4 13.37 8.89 -16.10
N ARG A 5 13.39 7.63 -16.56
CA ARG A 5 12.15 6.84 -16.58
C ARG A 5 11.95 6.27 -15.17
N ALA A 6 10.74 6.44 -14.65
CA ALA A 6 10.30 6.15 -13.28
C ALA A 6 10.72 4.77 -12.76
N GLY A 7 10.97 4.72 -11.44
CA GLY A 7 11.42 3.60 -10.61
C GLY A 7 11.35 2.17 -11.15
N ALA A 8 12.41 1.40 -10.91
CA ALA A 8 12.45 -0.02 -11.20
C ALA A 8 11.78 -0.82 -10.06
N VAL A 9 10.85 -1.70 -10.39
CA VAL A 9 10.26 -2.66 -9.44
C VAL A 9 11.03 -3.97 -9.56
N GLU A 10 11.74 -4.36 -8.50
CA GLU A 10 12.44 -5.64 -8.44
C GLU A 10 11.63 -6.61 -7.58
N ARG A 11 11.11 -7.66 -8.21
CA ARG A 11 10.47 -8.76 -7.47
C ARG A 11 11.57 -9.64 -6.90
N THR A 12 11.78 -9.57 -5.60
CA THR A 12 12.61 -10.55 -4.89
C THR A 12 11.91 -11.90 -4.89
N SER A 13 12.62 -12.95 -5.29
CA SER A 13 12.13 -14.32 -5.26
C SER A 13 11.88 -14.78 -3.83
N ALA A 14 10.82 -15.56 -3.63
CA ALA A 14 10.17 -15.89 -2.36
C ALA A 14 10.95 -16.81 -1.40
N SER A 15 12.29 -16.81 -1.43
CA SER A 15 13.08 -17.74 -0.61
C SER A 15 14.31 -17.05 -0.03
N GLY A 16 14.25 -16.71 1.26
CA GLY A 16 15.42 -16.40 2.09
C GLY A 16 15.41 -15.07 2.84
N ASP A 17 14.49 -14.15 2.53
CA ASP A 17 14.66 -12.73 2.89
C ASP A 17 13.82 -12.24 4.08
N ALA A 18 13.83 -12.99 5.18
CA ALA A 18 13.33 -12.57 6.50
C ALA A 18 11.90 -11.97 6.52
N GLY A 19 11.07 -12.28 5.51
CA GLY A 19 9.70 -11.81 5.38
C GLY A 19 9.45 -10.69 4.37
N ILE A 20 10.45 -10.15 3.67
CA ILE A 20 10.22 -9.16 2.60
C ILE A 20 9.72 -9.87 1.34
N ASP A 21 8.58 -9.41 0.80
CA ASP A 21 7.94 -10.00 -0.38
C ASP A 21 8.27 -9.22 -1.68
N GLY A 22 8.77 -7.98 -1.59
CA GLY A 22 9.22 -7.20 -2.76
C GLY A 22 10.01 -5.94 -2.40
N ILE A 23 10.74 -5.39 -3.38
CA ILE A 23 11.51 -4.14 -3.24
C ILE A 23 11.16 -3.21 -4.41
N ILE A 24 10.80 -1.98 -4.10
CA ILE A 24 10.48 -0.95 -5.09
C ILE A 24 11.57 0.12 -5.01
N SER A 25 12.28 0.35 -6.11
CA SER A 25 13.21 1.48 -6.22
C SER A 25 12.45 2.70 -6.73
N GLN A 26 12.46 3.81 -5.99
CA GLN A 26 11.86 5.07 -6.41
C GLN A 26 12.76 5.85 -7.38
N ASP A 27 14.06 5.60 -7.34
CA ASP A 27 15.05 6.23 -8.21
C ASP A 27 15.77 5.20 -9.10
N PRO A 28 16.38 5.63 -10.22
CA PRO A 28 17.13 4.72 -11.10
C PRO A 28 18.45 4.20 -10.52
N LEU A 29 19.01 4.84 -9.49
CA LEU A 29 20.28 4.44 -8.87
C LEU A 29 20.09 3.38 -7.79
N GLY A 30 18.85 3.14 -7.34
CA GLY A 30 18.57 2.13 -6.32
C GLY A 30 18.88 2.58 -4.89
N LEU A 31 18.94 3.89 -4.65
CA LEU A 31 19.26 4.47 -3.34
C LEU A 31 18.01 4.64 -2.47
N ASP A 32 16.87 4.91 -3.10
CA ASP A 32 15.55 5.06 -2.49
C ASP A 32 14.76 3.76 -2.67
N ARG A 33 14.92 2.84 -1.72
CA ARG A 33 14.26 1.54 -1.72
C ARG A 33 13.10 1.52 -0.73
N ILE A 34 11.95 1.09 -1.21
CA ILE A 34 10.77 0.80 -0.40
C ILE A 34 10.60 -0.72 -0.34
N TYR A 35 10.66 -1.27 0.87
CA TYR A 35 10.47 -2.69 1.11
C TYR A 35 8.99 -2.99 1.33
N VAL A 36 8.48 -4.02 0.66
CA VAL A 36 7.06 -4.38 0.72
C VAL A 36 6.91 -5.77 1.31
N GLN A 37 6.01 -5.90 2.28
CA GLN A 37 5.53 -7.18 2.78
C GLN A 37 4.01 -7.24 2.62
N ALA A 38 3.51 -8.33 2.07
CA ALA A 38 2.10 -8.56 1.84
C ALA A 38 1.67 -9.92 2.41
N LYS A 39 0.86 -9.89 3.47
CA LYS A 39 0.37 -11.10 4.14
C LYS A 39 -1.15 -11.21 4.07
N ARG A 40 -1.62 -12.33 3.52
CA ARG A 40 -3.04 -12.69 3.50
C ARG A 40 -3.40 -13.39 4.82
N TYR A 41 -4.15 -12.69 5.66
CA TYR A 41 -4.72 -13.23 6.90
C TYR A 41 -6.24 -13.32 6.76
N ALA A 42 -6.87 -14.11 7.64
CA ALA A 42 -8.32 -14.13 7.77
C ALA A 42 -8.83 -12.75 8.21
N VAL A 43 -10.03 -12.37 7.76
CA VAL A 43 -10.58 -11.01 7.93
C VAL A 43 -10.82 -10.67 9.42
N ASP A 44 -11.09 -11.69 10.22
CA ASP A 44 -11.29 -11.63 11.67
C ASP A 44 -9.96 -11.61 12.47
N GLN A 45 -8.84 -11.93 11.82
CA GLN A 45 -7.54 -11.99 12.49
C GLN A 45 -6.85 -10.63 12.51
N THR A 46 -7.01 -9.88 13.60
CA THR A 46 -6.36 -8.58 13.76
C THR A 46 -4.84 -8.72 13.91
N ILE A 47 -4.08 -7.88 13.20
CA ILE A 47 -2.61 -7.88 13.25
C ILE A 47 -2.10 -7.11 14.46
N GLY A 48 -1.30 -7.81 15.29
CA GLY A 48 -0.72 -7.29 16.52
C GLY A 48 0.67 -6.68 16.35
N ARG A 49 1.13 -6.02 17.41
CA ARG A 49 2.50 -5.46 17.54
C ARG A 49 3.63 -6.40 17.10
N PRO A 50 3.65 -7.70 17.47
CA PRO A 50 4.77 -8.57 17.15
C PRO A 50 5.07 -8.65 15.65
N LYS A 51 4.04 -8.58 14.80
CA LYS A 51 4.20 -8.67 13.34
C LYS A 51 4.81 -7.41 12.73
N ILE A 52 4.45 -6.24 13.25
CA ILE A 52 5.05 -4.97 12.82
C ILE A 52 6.50 -4.89 13.31
N HIS A 53 6.76 -5.35 14.53
CA HIS A 53 8.11 -5.39 15.09
C HIS A 53 9.03 -6.36 14.30
N GLU A 54 8.53 -7.54 13.95
CA GLU A 54 9.22 -8.53 13.10
C GLU A 54 9.59 -7.92 11.73
N PHE A 55 8.64 -7.25 11.08
CA PHE A 55 8.87 -6.57 9.80
C PHE A 55 9.90 -5.45 9.92
N ALA A 56 9.84 -4.65 10.98
CA ALA A 56 10.80 -3.60 11.23
C ALA A 56 12.22 -4.13 11.45
N GLY A 57 12.35 -5.25 12.16
CA GLY A 57 13.63 -5.95 12.31
C GLY A 57 14.21 -6.39 10.97
N ALA A 58 13.38 -6.94 10.08
CA ALA A 58 13.78 -7.32 8.73
C ALA A 58 14.19 -6.09 7.88
N LEU A 59 13.43 -4.99 7.98
CA LEU A 59 13.73 -3.73 7.29
C LEU A 59 15.10 -3.16 7.69
N LEU A 60 15.37 -3.08 9.00
CA LEU A 60 16.64 -2.61 9.53
C LEU A 60 17.80 -3.53 9.16
N GLY A 61 17.58 -4.85 9.19
CA GLY A 61 18.59 -5.84 8.76
C GLY A 61 19.00 -5.70 7.29
N LYS A 62 18.11 -5.13 6.46
CA LYS A 62 18.37 -4.82 5.05
C LYS A 62 18.84 -3.39 4.80
N GLN A 63 19.18 -2.66 5.86
CA GLN A 63 19.54 -1.24 5.81
C GLN A 63 18.47 -0.38 5.14
N GLY A 64 17.20 -0.82 5.19
CA GLY A 64 16.06 -0.07 4.71
C GLY A 64 15.57 0.92 5.75
N ASP A 65 15.07 2.05 5.28
CA ASP A 65 14.47 3.10 6.11
C ASP A 65 12.96 3.29 5.85
N ARG A 66 12.44 2.66 4.79
CA ARG A 66 11.05 2.74 4.34
C ARG A 66 10.48 1.37 4.03
N GLY A 67 9.28 1.12 4.55
CA GLY A 67 8.55 -0.12 4.28
C GLY A 67 7.04 0.08 4.18
N VAL A 68 6.39 -0.83 3.47
CA VAL A 68 4.93 -0.93 3.39
C VAL A 68 4.51 -2.32 3.84
N TYR A 69 3.65 -2.38 4.85
CA TYR A 69 3.04 -3.62 5.31
C TYR A 69 1.59 -3.68 4.84
N ILE A 70 1.29 -4.65 3.98
CA ILE A 70 -0.03 -4.85 3.39
C ILE A 70 -0.68 -6.09 3.99
N THR A 71 -1.94 -5.96 4.41
CA THR A 71 -2.74 -7.10 4.82
C THR A 71 -4.19 -6.99 4.36
N THR A 72 -4.85 -8.14 4.19
CA THR A 72 -6.29 -8.23 3.93
C THR A 72 -7.14 -8.07 5.19
N SER A 73 -6.51 -8.04 6.37
CA SER A 73 -7.17 -7.88 7.67
C SER A 73 -7.02 -6.44 8.19
N SER A 74 -7.28 -6.23 9.48
CA SER A 74 -7.13 -4.96 10.19
C SER A 74 -5.91 -4.97 11.13
N PHE A 75 -5.35 -3.80 11.40
CA PHE A 75 -4.31 -3.63 12.42
C PHE A 75 -4.92 -3.31 13.78
N SER A 76 -4.31 -3.81 14.85
CA SER A 76 -4.60 -3.37 16.21
C SER A 76 -4.08 -1.94 16.45
N ARG A 77 -4.60 -1.26 17.48
CA ARG A 77 -4.06 0.03 17.92
C ARG A 77 -2.57 -0.06 18.25
N GLY A 78 -2.19 -1.09 19.00
CA GLY A 78 -0.78 -1.30 19.34
C GLY A 78 0.11 -1.49 18.11
N ALA A 79 -0.37 -2.18 17.06
CA ALA A 79 0.40 -2.34 15.83
C ALA A 79 0.64 -1.00 15.12
N ARG A 80 -0.34 -0.09 15.12
CA ARG A 80 -0.16 1.27 14.57
C ARG A 80 0.84 2.08 15.40
N GLU A 81 0.70 2.06 16.72
CA GLU A 81 1.65 2.72 17.64
C GLU A 81 3.07 2.15 17.54
N GLU A 82 3.22 0.86 17.23
CA GLU A 82 4.52 0.25 16.95
C GLU A 82 5.17 0.85 15.70
N ALA A 83 4.41 0.94 14.59
CA ALA A 83 4.90 1.50 13.34
C ALA A 83 5.34 2.96 13.47
N GLU A 84 4.65 3.75 14.29
CA GLU A 84 5.00 5.15 14.56
C GLU A 84 6.22 5.30 15.47
N ARG A 85 6.45 4.36 16.40
CA ARG A 85 7.55 4.46 17.38
C ARG A 85 8.91 4.07 16.80
N ILE A 86 8.93 3.17 15.82
CA ILE A 86 10.17 2.68 15.20
C ILE A 86 10.77 3.81 14.38
N ASN A 87 12.10 3.97 14.44
CA ASN A 87 12.84 4.96 13.66
C ASN A 87 13.02 4.52 12.18
N ALA A 88 11.94 4.06 11.58
CA ALA A 88 11.82 3.70 10.17
C ALA A 88 10.40 4.05 9.72
N ARG A 89 10.24 4.51 8.48
CA ARG A 89 8.93 4.90 7.95
C ARG A 89 8.18 3.66 7.48
N ILE A 90 7.27 3.16 8.31
CA ILE A 90 6.45 2.00 8.01
C ILE A 90 5.01 2.44 7.72
N GLU A 91 4.58 2.27 6.48
CA GLU A 91 3.20 2.50 6.07
C GLU A 91 2.36 1.24 6.22
N LEU A 92 1.22 1.35 6.91
CA LEU A 92 0.29 0.23 7.11
C LEU A 92 -0.91 0.35 6.15
N ILE A 93 -1.13 -0.69 5.36
CA ILE A 93 -2.28 -0.81 4.44
C ILE A 93 -3.12 -2.00 4.86
N ASP A 94 -4.26 -1.73 5.48
CA ASP A 94 -5.24 -2.76 5.87
C ASP A 94 -6.20 -3.08 4.71
N GLY A 95 -7.06 -4.08 4.93
CA GLY A 95 -7.96 -4.57 3.88
C GLY A 95 -8.90 -3.50 3.33
N ALA A 96 -9.41 -2.62 4.19
CA ALA A 96 -10.29 -1.53 3.78
C ALA A 96 -9.56 -0.52 2.89
N ARG A 97 -8.40 -0.03 3.35
CA ARG A 97 -7.57 0.89 2.57
C ARG A 97 -7.06 0.26 1.27
N LEU A 98 -6.69 -1.03 1.31
CA LEU A 98 -6.30 -1.77 0.12
C LEU A 98 -7.43 -1.79 -0.91
N ALA A 99 -8.66 -2.08 -0.49
CA ALA A 99 -9.82 -2.07 -1.38
C ALA A 99 -10.07 -0.68 -1.99
N GLU A 100 -10.00 0.38 -1.19
CA GLU A 100 -10.11 1.76 -1.68
C GLU A 100 -9.06 2.09 -2.74
N LEU A 101 -7.80 1.68 -2.52
CA LEU A 101 -6.71 1.89 -3.47
C LEU A 101 -6.94 1.10 -4.77
N LEU A 102 -7.37 -0.16 -4.67
CA LEU A 102 -7.68 -1.00 -5.84
C LEU A 102 -8.78 -0.37 -6.70
N VAL A 103 -9.84 0.14 -6.06
CA VAL A 103 -10.93 0.84 -6.76
C VAL A 103 -10.43 2.15 -7.37
N ARG A 104 -9.73 2.99 -6.59
CA ARG A 104 -9.22 4.29 -7.03
C ARG A 104 -8.31 4.18 -8.25
N TYR A 105 -7.41 3.19 -8.26
CA TYR A 105 -6.44 2.99 -9.34
C TYR A 105 -6.92 1.99 -10.41
N ARG A 106 -8.19 1.55 -10.33
CA ARG A 106 -8.81 0.60 -11.27
C ARG A 106 -8.01 -0.70 -11.43
N VAL A 107 -7.46 -1.21 -10.34
CA VAL A 107 -6.72 -2.48 -10.32
C VAL A 107 -7.68 -3.62 -10.01
N GLY A 108 -7.89 -4.53 -10.97
CA GLY A 108 -8.73 -5.72 -10.77
C GLY A 108 -10.22 -5.43 -10.61
N VAL A 109 -10.67 -4.22 -10.94
CA VAL A 109 -12.09 -3.82 -10.89
C VAL A 109 -12.59 -3.48 -12.29
N GLN A 110 -13.87 -3.75 -12.55
CA GLN A 110 -14.55 -3.40 -13.79
C GLN A 110 -15.77 -2.55 -13.47
N ALA A 111 -15.97 -1.47 -14.22
CA ALA A 111 -17.18 -0.66 -14.10
C ALA A 111 -18.36 -1.47 -14.67
N VAL A 112 -19.33 -1.78 -13.82
CA VAL A 112 -20.52 -2.55 -14.23
C VAL A 112 -21.62 -1.62 -14.75
N GLN A 113 -21.77 -0.43 -14.16
CA GLN A 113 -22.76 0.56 -14.56
C GLN A 113 -22.28 1.97 -14.18
N THR A 114 -22.45 2.93 -15.10
CA THR A 114 -22.29 4.35 -14.81
C THR A 114 -23.66 4.93 -14.54
N VAL A 115 -23.87 5.51 -13.36
CA VAL A 115 -25.11 6.24 -13.04
C VAL A 115 -24.86 7.72 -13.30
N GLU A 116 -25.64 8.28 -14.22
CA GLU A 116 -25.65 9.72 -14.48
C GLU A 116 -26.84 10.34 -13.74
N LEU A 117 -26.55 11.24 -12.80
CA LEU A 117 -27.56 11.98 -12.05
C LEU A 117 -27.85 13.29 -12.80
N LEU A 118 -28.98 13.33 -13.49
CA LEU A 118 -29.46 14.53 -14.18
C LEU A 118 -30.37 15.33 -13.26
N ARG A 119 -30.19 16.65 -13.26
CA ARG A 119 -31.10 17.61 -12.64
C ARG A 119 -31.80 18.40 -13.74
N LEU A 120 -33.08 18.70 -13.54
CA LEU A 120 -33.79 19.65 -14.40
C LEU A 120 -33.10 21.01 -14.32
N ASP A 121 -32.76 21.54 -15.49
CA ASP A 121 -32.29 22.91 -15.66
C ASP A 121 -33.50 23.81 -15.83
N GLU A 122 -33.95 24.45 -14.75
CA GLU A 122 -35.13 25.31 -14.74
C GLU A 122 -34.92 26.56 -15.63
N ASP A 123 -33.70 27.10 -15.68
CA ASP A 123 -33.36 28.30 -16.48
C ASP A 123 -33.50 28.05 -17.99
N PHE A 124 -33.28 26.81 -18.45
CA PHE A 124 -33.51 26.43 -19.85
C PHE A 124 -35.00 26.53 -20.24
N PHE A 125 -35.92 26.28 -19.31
CA PHE A 125 -37.36 26.27 -19.58
C PHE A 125 -38.03 27.64 -19.43
N ASP A 126 -37.39 28.60 -18.76
CA ASP A 126 -37.94 29.96 -18.54
C ASP A 126 -37.97 30.84 -19.81
N GLY A 127 -37.21 30.47 -20.85
CA GLY A 127 -37.12 31.19 -22.12
C GLY A 127 -37.96 30.63 -23.27
N LEU A 128 -38.78 29.61 -23.02
CA LEU A 128 -39.64 28.93 -24.01
C LEU A 128 -41.07 29.51 -24.00
#